data_AF-A0A6G3SYF9-F1
#
_entry.id   AF-A0A6G3SYF9-F1
#
_cell.length_a   1.000
_cell.length_b   1.000
_cell.length_c   1.000
_cell.angle_alpha   90.00
_cell.angle_beta   90.00
_cell.angle_gamma   90.00
#
_symmetry.space_group_name_H-M   'P 1'
#
loop_
_entity.id
_entity.type
_entity.pdbx_description
1 polymer ?
#
loop_
_entity_poly.entity_id
_entity_poly.type
_entity_poly.pdbx_seq_one_letter_code
_entity_poly.pdbx_strand_id
1 'polypeptide(L)'
;MLVEPRSGLLAAWGNALLAGLVSPDEAALAIVGEDAVHRVDGLPGEAGPVGLTLALGRLRGLGATGFRVALPAPGHPLGLSGPPDFNARALEAEEAVVAYGVAYGLVPEVTEAGPAGDLHVEVVWRVLPVREAPPADVPSLGEAERELAEALRDATAVLSRLDVAGSGPVAEA
;
A
#
# COMPACT_ATOMS: atom_id res chain seq x y z
N MET A 1 16.77 0.59 4.89
CA MET A 1 15.60 0.43 5.77
C MET A 1 14.42 0.19 4.84
N LEU A 2 13.79 -0.98 4.91
CA LEU A 2 12.59 -1.24 4.11
C LEU A 2 11.45 -0.46 4.77
N VAL A 3 10.90 0.51 4.05
CA VAL A 3 9.72 1.25 4.50
C VAL A 3 8.51 0.40 4.13
N GLU A 4 7.64 0.12 5.09
CA GLU A 4 6.37 -0.55 4.81
C GLU A 4 5.48 0.42 4.03
N PRO A 5 5.02 0.07 2.80
CA PRO A 5 4.17 0.95 2.03
C PRO A 5 2.82 1.11 2.74
N ARG A 6 2.28 2.34 2.76
CA ARG A 6 1.02 2.68 3.43
C ARG A 6 -0.15 1.88 2.85
N SER A 7 -0.08 1.56 1.56
CA SER A 7 -1.01 0.71 0.84
C SER A 7 -1.02 -0.74 1.36
N GLY A 8 0.11 -1.23 1.88
CA GLY A 8 0.22 -2.52 2.56
C GLY A 8 -0.58 -2.54 3.85
N LEU A 9 -0.39 -1.55 4.72
CA LEU A 9 -1.16 -1.39 5.96
C LEU A 9 -2.66 -1.24 5.67
N LEU A 10 -3.04 -0.37 4.73
CA LEU A 10 -4.45 -0.18 4.35
C LEU A 10 -5.09 -1.48 3.88
N ALA A 11 -4.43 -2.20 2.96
CA ALA A 11 -4.97 -3.46 2.45
C ALA A 11 -5.06 -4.52 3.55
N ALA A 12 -4.03 -4.70 4.38
CA ALA A 12 -4.01 -5.71 5.43
C ALA A 12 -5.11 -5.48 6.49
N TRP A 13 -5.14 -4.29 7.09
CA TRP A 13 -6.08 -3.96 8.15
C TRP A 13 -7.50 -3.71 7.64
N GLY A 14 -7.64 -3.18 6.42
CA GLY A 14 -8.92 -3.08 5.74
C GLY A 14 -9.55 -4.45 5.50
N ASN A 15 -8.77 -5.44 5.07
CA ASN A 15 -9.25 -6.81 4.93
C ASN A 15 -9.58 -7.46 6.28
N ALA A 16 -8.77 -7.23 7.32
CA ALA A 16 -9.05 -7.72 8.66
C ALA A 16 -10.40 -7.18 9.19
N LEU A 17 -10.70 -5.90 8.92
CA LEU A 17 -11.99 -5.29 9.23
C LEU A 17 -13.14 -5.93 8.45
N LEU A 18 -12.98 -6.15 7.13
CA LEU A 18 -14.01 -6.79 6.30
C LEU A 18 -14.27 -8.24 6.73
N ALA A 19 -13.24 -8.94 7.22
CA ALA A 19 -13.34 -10.27 7.80
C ALA A 19 -13.90 -10.29 9.24
N GLY A 20 -14.15 -9.12 9.84
CA GLY A 20 -14.67 -9.00 11.21
C GLY A 20 -13.67 -9.39 12.30
N LEU A 21 -12.36 -9.38 11.99
CA LEU A 21 -11.29 -9.76 12.91
C LEU A 21 -10.89 -8.62 13.85
N VAL A 22 -11.16 -7.36 13.46
CA VAL A 22 -10.82 -6.15 14.20
C VAL A 22 -11.97 -5.15 14.17
N SER A 23 -11.97 -4.21 15.12
CA SER A 23 -12.92 -3.11 15.10
C SER A 23 -12.57 -2.06 14.03
N PRO A 24 -13.54 -1.22 13.58
CA PRO A 24 -13.24 -0.13 12.65
C PRO A 24 -12.18 0.85 13.14
N ASP A 25 -12.16 1.15 14.45
CA ASP A 25 -11.22 2.10 15.04
C ASP A 25 -9.81 1.49 15.16
N GLU A 26 -9.71 0.20 15.49
CA GLU A 26 -8.45 -0.53 15.51
C GLU A 26 -7.83 -0.61 14.11
N ALA A 27 -8.63 -0.93 13.09
CA ALA A 27 -8.16 -0.89 11.71
C ALA A 27 -7.69 0.52 11.32
N ALA A 28 -8.46 1.56 11.63
CA ALA A 28 -8.08 2.93 11.32
C ALA A 28 -6.76 3.34 12.00
N LEU A 29 -6.58 3.00 13.27
CA LEU A 29 -5.35 3.29 14.02
C LEU A 29 -4.14 2.56 13.41
N ALA A 30 -4.30 1.29 13.09
CA ALA A 30 -3.21 0.49 12.54
C ALA A 30 -2.84 0.88 11.10
N ILE A 31 -3.79 1.42 10.32
CA ILE A 31 -3.52 1.96 8.98
C ILE A 31 -2.77 3.29 9.05
N VAL A 32 -3.08 4.13 10.04
CA VAL A 32 -2.34 5.39 10.27
C VAL A 32 -0.91 5.09 10.72
N GLY A 33 -0.71 4.10 11.59
CA GLY A 33 0.62 3.70 12.05
C GLY A 33 1.37 4.87 12.68
N GLU A 34 2.53 5.19 12.13
CA GLU A 34 3.41 6.28 12.58
C GLU A 34 3.07 7.65 11.95
N ASP A 35 2.18 7.69 10.95
CA ASP A 35 1.75 8.94 10.34
C ASP A 35 0.83 9.71 11.30
N ALA A 36 0.66 11.01 11.05
CA ALA A 36 -0.15 11.84 11.93
C ALA A 36 -1.66 11.67 11.69
N VAL A 37 -2.07 11.60 10.42
CA VAL A 37 -3.49 11.49 10.06
C VAL A 37 -3.68 10.97 8.65
N HIS A 38 -4.65 10.09 8.50
CA HIS A 38 -5.12 9.62 7.20
C HIS A 38 -6.57 10.08 6.96
N ARG A 39 -6.82 10.69 5.81
CA ARG A 39 -8.15 11.06 5.32
C ARG A 39 -8.43 10.37 3.98
N VAL A 40 -9.70 10.22 3.63
CA VAL A 40 -10.13 9.64 2.36
C VAL A 40 -11.01 10.66 1.65
N ASP A 41 -10.66 10.99 0.40
CA ASP A 41 -11.37 11.97 -0.42
C ASP A 41 -11.87 11.36 -1.73
N GLY A 42 -12.95 11.92 -2.29
CA GLY A 42 -13.60 11.42 -3.50
C GLY A 42 -14.51 10.20 -3.27
N LEU A 43 -14.85 9.90 -2.02
CA LEU A 43 -15.70 8.76 -1.68
C LEU A 43 -17.17 9.03 -2.07
N PRO A 44 -17.84 8.10 -2.77
CA PRO A 44 -19.23 8.30 -3.19
C PRO A 44 -20.16 8.55 -2.00
N GLY A 45 -20.94 9.64 -2.09
CA GLY A 45 -21.90 10.04 -1.06
C GLY A 45 -21.34 10.93 0.04
N GLU A 46 -20.05 11.27 0.00
CA GLU A 46 -19.42 12.23 0.92
C GLU A 46 -19.06 13.52 0.18
N ALA A 47 -19.27 14.67 0.83
CA ALA A 47 -19.05 15.99 0.22
C ALA A 47 -17.59 16.48 0.28
N GLY A 48 -16.72 15.73 0.94
CA GLY A 48 -15.30 16.05 1.11
C GLY A 48 -14.55 14.99 1.90
N PRO A 49 -13.31 15.27 2.32
CA PRO A 49 -12.46 14.29 2.98
C PRO A 49 -13.02 13.80 4.33
N VAL A 50 -13.05 12.49 4.51
CA VAL A 50 -13.54 11.83 5.73
C VAL A 50 -12.44 11.02 6.41
N GLY A 51 -12.65 10.63 7.67
CA GLY A 51 -11.73 9.74 8.39
C GLY A 51 -11.83 8.29 7.90
N LEU A 52 -10.77 7.50 8.12
CA LEU A 52 -10.68 6.09 7.70
C LEU A 52 -11.84 5.23 8.22
N THR A 53 -12.25 5.39 9.48
CA THR A 53 -13.37 4.62 10.06
C THR A 53 -14.66 4.75 9.23
N LEU A 54 -15.03 5.99 8.86
CA LEU A 54 -16.20 6.23 8.02
C LEU A 54 -15.98 5.70 6.61
N ALA A 55 -14.81 5.96 6.03
CA ALA A 55 -14.49 5.55 4.66
C ALA A 55 -14.56 4.04 4.46
N LEU A 56 -13.96 3.25 5.36
CA LEU A 56 -13.99 1.79 5.32
C LEU A 56 -15.42 1.25 5.50
N GLY A 57 -16.19 1.85 6.42
CA GLY A 57 -17.60 1.51 6.60
C GLY A 57 -18.45 1.79 5.36
N ARG A 58 -18.20 2.89 4.67
CA ARG A 58 -18.85 3.27 3.41
C ARG A 58 -18.48 2.34 2.26
N LEU A 59 -17.19 2.05 2.07
CA LEU A 59 -16.72 1.11 1.05
C LEU A 59 -17.37 -0.27 1.25
N ARG A 60 -17.41 -0.77 2.49
CA ARG A 60 -18.15 -1.99 2.82
C ARG A 60 -19.64 -1.89 2.46
N GLY A 61 -20.30 -0.78 2.80
CA GLY A 61 -21.70 -0.53 2.46
C GLY A 61 -21.97 -0.43 0.96
N LEU A 62 -21.00 0.02 0.18
CA LEU A 62 -21.04 0.04 -1.29
C LEU A 62 -20.83 -1.35 -1.92
N GLY A 63 -20.38 -2.33 -1.13
CA GLY A 63 -20.18 -3.72 -1.59
C GLY A 63 -18.72 -4.17 -1.61
N ALA A 64 -17.78 -3.41 -1.04
CA ALA A 64 -16.38 -3.83 -0.99
C ALA A 64 -16.23 -5.12 -0.17
N THR A 65 -15.62 -6.14 -0.76
CA THR A 65 -15.39 -7.46 -0.14
C THR A 65 -13.91 -7.76 0.12
N GLY A 66 -13.02 -6.91 -0.36
CA GLY A 66 -11.60 -7.03 -0.11
C GLY A 66 -10.80 -5.86 -0.67
N PHE A 67 -9.53 -5.80 -0.29
CA PHE A 67 -8.56 -4.81 -0.75
C PHE A 67 -7.30 -5.53 -1.21
N ARG A 68 -6.70 -5.07 -2.32
CA ARG A 68 -5.43 -5.56 -2.83
C ARG A 68 -4.45 -4.41 -3.00
N VAL A 69 -3.22 -4.62 -2.53
CA VAL A 69 -2.10 -3.70 -2.78
C VAL A 69 -1.64 -3.77 -4.24
N ALA A 70 -1.34 -2.62 -4.83
CA ALA A 70 -0.62 -2.48 -6.09
C ALA A 70 0.59 -1.58 -5.86
N LEU A 71 1.78 -2.07 -6.24
CA LEU A 71 3.06 -1.36 -6.09
C LEU A 71 3.67 -1.16 -7.49
N PRO A 72 3.10 -0.25 -8.31
CA PRO A 72 3.61 -0.02 -9.65
C PRO A 72 4.97 0.69 -9.61
N ALA A 73 5.80 0.41 -10.61
CA ALA A 73 7.05 1.12 -10.84
C ALA A 73 7.07 1.69 -12.27
N PRO A 74 7.94 2.68 -12.57
CA PRO A 74 8.11 3.19 -13.94
C PRO A 74 8.36 2.05 -14.94
N GLY A 75 7.49 1.93 -15.95
CA GLY A 75 7.53 0.85 -16.95
C GLY A 75 6.92 -0.48 -16.50
N HIS A 76 6.43 -0.58 -15.27
CA HIS A 76 5.88 -1.80 -14.67
C HIS A 76 4.56 -1.54 -13.93
N PRO A 77 3.42 -1.43 -14.65
CA PRO A 77 2.12 -1.11 -14.06
C PRO A 77 1.42 -2.34 -13.45
N LEU A 78 2.16 -3.36 -12.99
CA LEU A 78 1.55 -4.58 -12.46
C LEU A 78 0.61 -4.28 -11.29
N GLY A 79 -0.51 -4.99 -11.23
CA GLY A 79 -1.55 -4.80 -10.22
C GLY A 79 -2.55 -3.67 -10.52
N LEU A 80 -2.25 -2.77 -11.48
CA LEU A 80 -3.16 -1.72 -11.92
C LEU A 80 -4.14 -2.23 -12.96
N SER A 81 -5.40 -1.78 -12.88
CA SER A 81 -6.49 -2.23 -13.77
C SER A 81 -7.03 -1.09 -14.67
N GLY A 82 -6.42 0.10 -14.65
CA GLY A 82 -6.96 1.29 -15.30
C GLY A 82 -8.17 1.86 -14.54
N PRO A 83 -8.79 2.96 -15.02
CA PRO A 83 -8.47 3.78 -16.21
C PRO A 83 -7.15 4.56 -16.13
N PRO A 84 -6.74 5.27 -17.21
CA PRO A 84 -5.47 6.02 -17.26
C PRO A 84 -5.25 6.98 -16.08
N ASP A 85 -6.29 7.67 -15.63
CA ASP A 85 -6.19 8.64 -14.53
C ASP A 85 -5.80 7.97 -13.20
N PHE A 86 -6.38 6.80 -12.90
CA PHE A 86 -5.99 6.00 -11.74
C PHE A 86 -4.56 5.51 -11.89
N ASN A 87 -4.21 4.97 -13.06
CA ASN A 87 -2.87 4.45 -13.29
C ASN A 87 -1.78 5.52 -13.20
N ALA A 88 -2.03 6.71 -13.76
CA ALA A 88 -1.09 7.82 -13.72
C ALA A 88 -0.80 8.25 -12.28
N ARG A 89 -1.85 8.40 -11.46
CA ARG A 89 -1.70 8.75 -10.04
C ARG A 89 -1.01 7.64 -9.24
N ALA A 90 -1.41 6.38 -9.46
CA ALA A 90 -0.79 5.24 -8.79
C ALA A 90 0.70 5.08 -9.16
N LEU A 91 1.07 5.36 -10.41
CA LEU A 91 2.47 5.38 -10.86
C LEU A 91 3.27 6.52 -10.23
N GLU A 92 2.67 7.70 -10.07
CA GLU A 92 3.31 8.86 -9.42
C GLU A 92 3.53 8.61 -7.93
N ALA A 93 2.57 7.96 -7.26
CA ALA A 93 2.68 7.60 -5.86
C ALA A 93 3.53 6.32 -5.61
N GLU A 94 3.82 5.55 -6.67
CA GLU A 94 4.42 4.19 -6.62
C GLU A 94 3.63 3.18 -5.76
N GLU A 95 2.43 3.54 -5.33
CA GLU A 95 1.55 2.68 -4.55
C GLU A 95 0.06 2.99 -4.74
N ALA A 96 -0.78 1.97 -4.61
CA ALA A 96 -2.23 2.09 -4.61
C ALA A 96 -2.89 0.88 -3.92
N VAL A 97 -4.17 1.03 -3.59
CA VAL A 97 -5.04 -0.07 -3.17
C VAL A 97 -6.22 -0.19 -4.13
N VAL A 98 -6.52 -1.40 -4.57
CA VAL A 98 -7.69 -1.70 -5.42
C VAL A 98 -8.72 -2.45 -4.56
N ALA A 99 -9.95 -1.95 -4.51
CA ALA A 99 -11.05 -2.65 -3.85
C ALA A 99 -11.62 -3.75 -4.74
N TYR A 100 -12.09 -4.84 -4.12
CA TYR A 100 -12.87 -5.89 -4.76
C TYR A 100 -14.34 -5.78 -4.39
N GLY A 101 -15.23 -6.19 -5.31
CA GLY A 101 -16.69 -6.06 -5.15
C GLY A 101 -17.23 -4.67 -5.47
N VAL A 102 -16.34 -3.68 -5.63
CA VAL A 102 -16.66 -2.33 -6.11
C VAL A 102 -15.54 -1.80 -7.00
N ALA A 103 -15.90 -1.03 -8.02
CA ALA A 103 -14.99 -0.43 -8.99
C ALA A 103 -14.22 0.81 -8.46
N TYR A 104 -13.61 0.73 -7.27
CA TYR A 104 -12.81 1.83 -6.69
C TYR A 104 -11.37 1.45 -6.37
N GLY A 105 -10.46 2.37 -6.63
CA GLY A 105 -9.06 2.33 -6.20
C GLY A 105 -8.74 3.55 -5.34
N LEU A 106 -7.75 3.40 -4.46
CA LEU A 106 -7.28 4.42 -3.53
C LEU A 106 -5.80 4.66 -3.78
N VAL A 107 -5.41 5.91 -3.99
CA VAL A 107 -4.00 6.32 -4.16
C VAL A 107 -3.65 7.31 -3.05
N PRO A 108 -2.53 7.14 -2.33
CA PRO A 108 -2.14 8.07 -1.28
C PRO A 108 -1.49 9.32 -1.88
N GLU A 109 -1.92 10.49 -1.41
CA GLU A 109 -1.24 11.77 -1.57
C GLU A 109 -0.62 12.13 -0.22
N VAL A 110 0.72 12.15 -0.15
CA VAL A 110 1.48 12.32 1.10
C VAL A 110 1.97 13.76 1.20
N THR A 111 1.75 14.39 2.35
CA THR A 111 2.30 15.71 2.69
C THR A 111 3.15 15.59 3.95
N GLU A 112 4.39 16.07 3.89
CA GLU A 112 5.32 16.05 5.01
C GLU A 112 5.65 17.48 5.46
N ALA A 113 5.63 17.73 6.76
CA ALA A 113 5.97 19.01 7.36
C ALA A 113 6.77 18.83 8.66
N GLY A 114 7.81 19.64 8.87
CA GLY A 114 8.63 19.60 10.09
C GLY A 114 10.11 19.33 9.81
N PRO A 115 10.96 19.39 10.84
CA PRO A 115 12.39 19.09 10.71
C PRO A 115 12.64 17.59 10.58
N ALA A 116 13.81 17.23 10.05
CA ALA A 116 14.24 15.84 10.01
C ALA A 116 14.28 15.24 11.43
N GLY A 117 13.60 14.11 11.62
CA GLY A 117 13.47 13.43 12.93
C GLY A 117 12.20 13.80 13.71
N ASP A 118 11.41 14.76 13.24
CA ASP A 118 10.10 15.12 13.77
C ASP A 118 9.19 15.56 12.61
N LEU A 119 9.06 14.67 11.62
CA LEU A 119 8.23 14.89 10.45
C LEU A 119 6.79 14.55 10.79
N HIS A 120 5.92 15.53 10.61
CA HIS A 120 4.49 15.36 10.60
C HIS A 120 4.06 14.91 9.20
N VAL A 121 3.55 13.69 9.09
CA VAL A 121 3.13 13.12 7.81
C VAL A 121 1.61 12.99 7.76
N GLU A 122 0.99 13.64 6.79
CA GLU A 122 -0.44 13.55 6.52
C GLU A 122 -0.68 12.82 5.20
N VAL A 123 -1.70 11.97 5.15
CA VAL A 123 -2.04 11.18 3.97
C VAL A 123 -3.48 11.40 3.57
N VAL A 124 -3.72 11.74 2.31
CA VAL A 124 -5.04 11.76 1.71
C VAL A 124 -5.15 10.64 0.69
N TRP A 125 -6.01 9.67 0.96
CA TRP A 125 -6.34 8.61 0.03
C TRP A 125 -7.37 9.11 -0.98
N ARG A 126 -6.94 9.35 -2.21
CA ARG A 126 -7.81 9.73 -3.31
C ARG A 126 -8.52 8.49 -3.85
N VAL A 127 -9.85 8.47 -3.73
CA VAL A 127 -10.70 7.44 -4.32
C VAL A 127 -10.94 7.77 -5.78
N LEU A 128 -10.62 6.82 -6.66
CA LEU A 128 -10.80 6.93 -8.10
C LEU A 128 -11.56 5.72 -8.63
N PRO A 129 -12.36 5.86 -9.71
CA PRO A 129 -12.92 4.70 -10.38
C PRO A 129 -11.79 3.83 -10.94
N VAL A 130 -11.94 2.51 -10.83
CA VAL A 130 -11.08 1.52 -11.50
C VAL A 130 -11.92 0.65 -12.42
N ARG A 131 -11.29 -0.07 -13.36
CA ARG A 131 -12.01 -1.09 -14.11
C ARG A 131 -12.20 -2.33 -13.24
N GLU A 132 -13.42 -2.82 -13.17
CA GLU A 132 -13.69 -4.21 -12.79
C GLU A 132 -13.19 -5.11 -13.91
N ALA A 133 -11.92 -5.46 -13.84
CA ALA A 133 -11.29 -6.43 -14.70
C ALA A 133 -10.97 -7.69 -13.86
N PRO A 134 -10.79 -8.86 -14.51
CA PRO A 134 -10.07 -9.96 -13.88
C PRO A 134 -8.79 -9.41 -13.24
N PRO A 135 -8.33 -9.97 -12.11
CA PRO A 135 -7.07 -9.55 -11.51
C PRO A 135 -6.03 -9.37 -12.61
N ALA A 136 -5.42 -8.17 -12.70
CA ALA A 136 -4.27 -7.95 -13.57
C ALA A 136 -3.35 -9.17 -13.46
N ASP A 137 -2.73 -9.61 -14.56
CA ASP A 137 -1.86 -10.80 -14.62
C ASP A 137 -0.70 -10.67 -13.62
N VAL A 138 -1.01 -10.90 -12.35
CA VAL A 138 -0.09 -10.90 -11.23
C VAL A 138 0.35 -12.34 -11.04
N PRO A 139 1.64 -12.56 -10.75
CA PRO A 139 2.12 -13.89 -10.41
C PRO A 139 1.23 -14.53 -9.35
N SER A 140 0.95 -15.81 -9.50
CA SER A 140 0.35 -16.60 -8.43
C SER A 140 1.23 -16.54 -7.17
N LEU A 141 0.66 -16.84 -6.00
CA LEU A 141 1.43 -16.86 -4.76
C LEU A 141 2.68 -17.76 -4.86
N GLY A 142 2.55 -18.94 -5.47
CA GLY A 142 3.69 -19.84 -5.65
C GLY A 142 4.77 -19.30 -6.59
N GLU A 143 4.38 -18.54 -7.61
CA GLU A 143 5.35 -17.83 -8.48
C GLU A 143 6.04 -16.70 -7.71
N ALA A 144 5.28 -15.92 -6.93
CA ALA A 144 5.83 -14.86 -6.10
C ALA A 144 6.78 -15.40 -5.01
N GLU A 145 6.43 -16.51 -4.34
CA GLU A 145 7.29 -17.19 -3.36
C GLU A 145 8.57 -17.71 -4.00
N ARG A 146 8.46 -18.27 -5.21
CA ARG A 146 9.62 -18.74 -5.96
C ARG A 146 10.54 -17.59 -6.35
N GLU A 147 9.99 -16.51 -6.88
CA GLU A 147 10.75 -15.31 -7.26
C GLU A 147 11.44 -14.68 -6.03
N LEU A 148 10.73 -14.57 -4.90
CA LEU A 148 11.32 -14.12 -3.64
C LEU A 148 12.46 -15.04 -3.18
N ALA A 149 12.26 -16.35 -3.23
CA ALA A 149 13.30 -17.31 -2.85
C ALA A 149 14.53 -17.25 -3.78
N GLU A 150 14.32 -16.97 -5.07
CA GLU A 150 15.40 -16.75 -6.04
C GLU A 150 16.16 -15.45 -5.73
N ALA A 151 15.45 -14.33 -5.53
CA ALA A 151 16.05 -13.05 -5.18
C ALA A 151 16.83 -13.10 -3.86
N LEU A 152 16.32 -13.79 -2.84
CA LEU A 152 17.01 -13.98 -1.56
C LEU A 152 18.31 -14.80 -1.72
N ARG A 153 18.28 -15.85 -2.56
CA ARG A 153 19.49 -16.64 -2.86
C ARG A 153 20.54 -15.80 -3.56
N ASP A 154 20.14 -15.02 -4.55
CA ASP A 154 21.04 -14.15 -5.30
C ASP A 154 21.64 -13.04 -4.44
N ALA A 155 20.81 -12.36 -3.64
CA ALA A 155 21.24 -11.35 -2.68
C ALA A 155 22.24 -11.95 -1.66
N THR A 156 21.95 -13.13 -1.13
CA THR A 156 22.86 -13.84 -0.21
C THR A 156 24.20 -14.13 -0.90
N ALA A 157 24.18 -14.64 -2.13
CA ALA A 157 25.40 -14.91 -2.89
C ALA A 157 26.22 -13.63 -3.14
N VAL A 158 25.57 -12.50 -3.42
CA VAL A 158 26.24 -11.19 -3.54
C VAL A 158 26.87 -10.77 -2.21
N LEU A 159 26.12 -10.82 -1.10
CA LEU A 159 26.61 -10.44 0.23
C LEU A 159 27.78 -11.31 0.69
N SER A 160 27.76 -12.62 0.41
CA SER A 160 28.88 -13.51 0.70
C SER A 160 30.11 -13.18 -0.15
N ARG A 161 29.95 -12.83 -1.44
CA ARG A 161 31.07 -12.41 -2.29
C ARG A 161 31.70 -11.08 -1.86
N LEU A 162 30.88 -10.17 -1.34
CA LEU A 162 31.32 -8.87 -0.84
C LEU A 162 31.96 -8.95 0.56
N ASP A 163 32.00 -10.15 1.16
CA ASP A 163 32.55 -10.40 2.50
C ASP A 163 32.04 -9.42 3.57
N VAL A 164 30.77 -9.02 3.47
CA VAL A 164 30.14 -8.04 4.38
C VAL A 164 30.13 -8.55 5.83
N ALA A 165 30.17 -9.88 6.02
CA ALA A 165 30.31 -10.52 7.32
C ALA A 165 31.77 -10.77 7.75
N GLY A 166 32.74 -10.59 6.85
CA GLY A 166 34.18 -10.74 7.13
C GLY A 166 34.87 -9.47 7.60
N SER A 167 34.21 -8.30 7.54
CA SER A 167 34.66 -7.12 8.29
C SER A 167 34.31 -7.27 9.77
N GLY A 168 35.07 -8.12 10.47
CA GLY A 168 35.18 -8.04 11.92
C GLY A 168 35.72 -6.66 12.37
N PRO A 169 35.87 -6.41 13.68
CA PRO A 169 36.29 -5.12 14.24
C PRO A 169 37.75 -4.77 13.93
N VAL A 170 38.07 -4.51 12.66
CA VAL A 170 39.38 -4.05 12.15
C VAL A 170 39.20 -2.75 11.35
N ALA A 171 38.29 -1.90 11.82
CA ALA A 171 38.28 -0.47 11.54
C ALA A 171 38.62 0.33 12.81
N GLU A 172 39.39 -0.26 13.73
CA GLU A 172 40.20 0.47 14.71
C GLU A 172 41.67 0.37 14.28
N ALA A 173 42.10 1.31 13.44
CA ALA A 173 43.49 1.71 13.26
C ALA A 173 43.53 3.15 12.71
#